data_AF-A0A534J158-F1
#
_entry.id   AF-A0A534J158-F1
#
_cell.length_a   1.000
_cell.length_b   1.000
_cell.length_c   1.000
_cell.angle_alpha   90.00
_cell.angle_beta   90.00
_cell.angle_gamma   90.00
#
_symmetry.space_group_name_H-M   'P 1'
#
loop_
_entity.id
_entity.type
_entity.pdbx_description
1 polymer ?
#
loop_
_entity_poly.entity_id
_entity_poly.type
_entity_poly.pdbx_seq_one_letter_code
_entity_poly.pdbx_strand_id
1 'polypeptide(L)'
;MSPLPERVKAALFAAVIVVSAVGLIAGAQAFRPQPPVLTEGIPLSMTIEGAGWTISYTTNRTTNNTVFLFLLEAARTFHFAVQWSNWSPPYSAVFIDSINGSMNNDGGRWWVFWVDGVYANTAADLTVLAGGEAIAWRFVLSGGG
;
A
#
# COMPACT_ATOMS: atom_id res chain seq x y z
N MET A 1 -19.93 -43.87 26.92
CA MET A 1 -19.44 -43.06 25.78
C MET A 1 -17.95 -42.86 25.99
N SER A 2 -17.09 -43.52 25.23
CA SER A 2 -15.63 -43.44 25.44
C SER A 2 -15.10 -42.08 24.95
N PRO A 3 -14.19 -41.41 25.67
CA PRO A 3 -13.67 -40.11 25.26
C PRO A 3 -12.88 -40.22 23.94
N LEU A 4 -12.99 -39.19 23.09
CA LEU A 4 -12.25 -39.10 21.83
C LEU A 4 -10.73 -39.19 22.05
N PRO A 5 -9.98 -39.84 21.14
CA PRO A 5 -8.52 -39.85 21.18
C PRO A 5 -7.95 -38.42 21.14
N GLU A 6 -6.87 -38.16 21.87
CA GLU A 6 -6.25 -36.82 21.97
C GLU A 6 -5.86 -36.24 20.61
N ARG A 7 -5.34 -37.07 19.70
CA ARG A 7 -5.03 -36.69 18.31
C ARG A 7 -6.24 -36.13 17.56
N VAL A 8 -7.45 -36.64 17.84
CA VAL A 8 -8.69 -36.19 17.21
C VAL A 8 -9.14 -34.86 17.82
N LYS A 9 -9.04 -34.71 19.15
CA LYS A 9 -9.31 -33.43 19.83
C LYS A 9 -8.37 -32.33 19.35
N ALA A 10 -7.08 -32.63 19.23
CA ALA A 10 -6.08 -31.71 18.72
C ALA A 10 -6.34 -31.33 17.25
N ALA A 11 -6.68 -32.29 16.40
CA ALA A 11 -7.03 -32.02 15.00
C ALA A 11 -8.30 -31.15 14.88
N LEU A 12 -9.33 -31.40 15.70
CA LEU A 12 -10.55 -30.58 15.74
C LEU A 12 -10.25 -29.15 16.22
N PHE A 13 -9.43 -28.99 17.26
CA PHE A 13 -9.03 -27.68 17.75
C PHE A 13 -8.23 -26.90 16.71
N ALA A 14 -7.26 -27.55 16.06
CA ALA A 14 -6.51 -26.96 14.97
C ALA A 14 -7.41 -26.56 13.79
N ALA A 15 -8.38 -27.40 13.42
CA ALA A 15 -9.34 -27.08 12.37
C ALA A 15 -10.19 -25.85 12.72
N VAL A 16 -10.65 -25.72 13.97
CA VAL A 16 -11.38 -24.52 14.42
C VAL A 16 -10.51 -23.27 14.30
N ILE A 17 -9.25 -23.31 14.76
CA ILE A 17 -8.34 -22.16 14.64
C ILE A 17 -8.14 -21.77 13.17
N VAL A 18 -7.89 -22.75 12.30
CA VAL A 18 -7.67 -22.49 10.87
C VAL A 18 -8.91 -21.86 10.25
N VAL A 19 -10.10 -22.43 10.48
CA VAL A 19 -11.36 -21.88 9.95
C VAL A 19 -11.64 -20.48 10.48
N SER A 20 -11.39 -20.23 11.77
CA SER A 20 -11.55 -18.90 12.37
C SER A 20 -10.56 -17.88 11.79
N ALA A 21 -9.29 -18.25 11.61
CA ALA A 21 -8.29 -17.38 11.00
C ALA A 21 -8.64 -17.05 9.55
N VAL A 22 -9.04 -18.06 8.76
CA VAL A 22 -9.50 -17.86 7.37
C VAL A 22 -10.74 -16.96 7.34
N GLY A 23 -11.70 -17.18 8.23
CA GLY A 23 -12.91 -16.35 8.34
C GLY A 23 -12.61 -14.89 8.68
N LEU A 24 -11.69 -14.65 9.63
CA LEU A 24 -11.23 -13.30 10.00
C LEU A 24 -10.52 -12.60 8.83
N ILE A 25 -9.63 -13.31 8.13
CA ILE A 25 -8.93 -12.77 6.96
C ILE A 25 -9.94 -12.43 5.86
N ALA A 26 -10.84 -13.36 5.51
CA ALA A 26 -11.84 -13.13 4.48
C ALA A 26 -12.78 -11.97 4.83
N GLY A 27 -13.22 -11.88 6.08
CA GLY A 27 -14.00 -10.76 6.59
C GLY A 27 -13.26 -9.43 6.44
N ALA A 28 -12.00 -9.35 6.90
CA ALA A 28 -11.19 -8.14 6.77
C ALA A 28 -10.97 -7.71 5.30
N GLN A 29 -10.84 -8.65 4.37
CA GLN A 29 -10.75 -8.35 2.94
C GLN A 29 -12.07 -7.79 2.38
N ALA A 30 -13.22 -8.32 2.83
CA ALA A 30 -14.53 -7.90 2.36
C ALA A 30 -14.90 -6.46 2.77
N PHE A 31 -14.37 -5.97 3.89
CA PHE A 31 -14.59 -4.60 4.38
C PHE A 31 -13.52 -3.61 3.94
N ARG A 32 -12.68 -3.96 2.96
CA ARG A 32 -11.69 -3.02 2.44
C ARG A 32 -12.38 -1.86 1.73
N PRO A 33 -11.98 -0.60 2.02
CA PRO A 33 -12.44 0.53 1.25
C PRO A 33 -12.07 0.33 -0.23
N GLN A 34 -13.07 0.35 -1.10
CA GLN A 34 -12.82 0.47 -2.53
C GLN A 34 -12.73 1.96 -2.86
N PRO A 35 -11.70 2.41 -3.59
CA PRO A 35 -11.65 3.78 -4.06
C PRO A 35 -12.91 4.07 -4.88
N PRO A 36 -13.69 5.12 -4.58
CA PRO A 36 -14.86 5.46 -5.38
C PRO A 36 -14.45 5.83 -6.79
N VAL A 37 -15.29 5.54 -7.78
CA VAL A 37 -15.08 6.04 -9.14
C VAL A 37 -15.37 7.54 -9.13
N LEU A 38 -14.38 8.34 -9.52
CA LEU A 38 -14.54 9.79 -9.63
C LEU A 38 -15.16 10.17 -10.98
N THR A 39 -16.20 11.01 -10.93
CA THR A 39 -16.82 11.62 -12.13
C THR A 39 -16.15 12.93 -12.53
N GLU A 40 -15.47 13.57 -11.58
CA GLU A 40 -14.73 14.82 -11.76
C GLU A 40 -13.31 14.64 -11.20
N GLY A 41 -12.36 15.38 -11.78
CA GLY A 41 -10.98 15.32 -11.31
C GLY A 41 -10.81 16.03 -9.97
N ILE A 42 -9.97 15.48 -9.10
CA ILE A 42 -9.62 16.06 -7.81
C ILE A 42 -8.25 16.75 -7.86
N PRO A 43 -8.01 17.78 -7.02
CA PRO A 43 -6.69 18.37 -6.88
C PRO A 43 -5.80 17.53 -5.99
N LEU A 44 -4.55 17.29 -6.40
CA LEU A 44 -3.55 16.56 -5.61
C LEU A 44 -2.15 17.13 -5.86
N SER A 45 -1.29 17.00 -4.86
CA SER A 45 0.14 17.30 -4.99
C SER A 45 0.99 16.16 -4.45
N MET A 46 2.13 15.91 -5.06
CA MET A 46 3.07 14.87 -4.65
C MET A 46 4.50 15.35 -4.80
N THR A 47 5.32 15.10 -3.78
CA THR A 47 6.78 15.22 -3.85
C THR A 47 7.42 13.87 -3.61
N ILE A 48 8.40 13.50 -4.43
CA ILE A 48 9.12 12.22 -4.37
C ILE A 48 10.60 12.53 -4.19
N GLU A 49 11.16 12.15 -3.04
CA GLU A 49 12.56 12.36 -2.67
C GLU A 49 13.31 11.02 -2.70
N GLY A 50 14.14 10.82 -3.72
CA GLY A 50 14.96 9.62 -3.88
C GLY A 50 16.44 9.84 -3.60
N ALA A 51 17.29 8.96 -4.14
CA ALA A 51 18.73 9.02 -3.94
C ALA A 51 19.37 10.21 -4.70
N GLY A 52 19.32 11.40 -4.11
CA GLY A 52 19.92 12.62 -4.66
C GLY A 52 19.08 13.31 -5.73
N TRP A 53 17.80 12.99 -5.84
CA TRP A 53 16.87 13.60 -6.78
C TRP A 53 15.51 13.85 -6.14
N THR A 54 14.78 14.80 -6.72
CA THR A 54 13.42 15.15 -6.29
C THR A 54 12.53 15.33 -7.52
N ILE A 55 11.32 14.79 -7.46
CA ILE A 55 10.27 15.01 -8.46
C ILE A 55 9.06 15.61 -7.75
N SER A 56 8.49 16.66 -8.32
CA SER A 56 7.25 17.26 -7.84
C SER A 56 6.18 17.18 -8.92
N TYR A 57 4.98 16.73 -8.54
CA TYR A 57 3.83 16.61 -9.40
C TYR A 57 2.60 17.25 -8.75
N THR A 58 1.92 18.13 -9.48
CA THR A 58 0.67 18.75 -9.02
C THR A 58 -0.32 18.78 -10.17
N THR A 59 -1.58 18.48 -9.86
CA THR A 59 -2.68 18.51 -10.83
C THR A 59 -3.97 18.86 -10.12
N ASN A 60 -4.89 19.53 -10.82
CA ASN A 60 -6.23 19.87 -10.32
C ASN A 60 -7.34 18.97 -10.88
N ARG A 61 -6.96 17.90 -11.59
CA ARG A 61 -7.88 17.18 -12.49
C ARG A 61 -7.61 15.69 -12.61
N THR A 62 -6.94 15.08 -11.63
CA THR A 62 -6.70 13.64 -11.67
C THR A 62 -7.94 12.87 -11.24
N THR A 63 -8.19 11.74 -11.89
CA THR A 63 -9.21 10.76 -11.47
C THR A 63 -8.57 9.55 -10.78
N ASN A 64 -7.24 9.55 -10.61
CA ASN A 64 -6.49 8.49 -9.92
C ASN A 64 -6.45 8.79 -8.41
N ASN A 65 -7.43 8.26 -7.69
CA ASN A 65 -7.68 8.58 -6.28
C ASN A 65 -7.08 7.58 -5.28
N THR A 66 -5.97 6.95 -5.64
CA THR A 66 -5.13 6.23 -4.67
C THR A 66 -3.70 6.72 -4.80
N VAL A 67 -2.93 6.63 -3.71
CA VAL A 67 -1.52 7.04 -3.72
C VAL A 67 -0.74 6.27 -4.79
N PHE A 68 -1.03 4.98 -4.98
CA PHE A 68 -0.38 4.17 -6.01
C PHE A 68 -0.74 4.62 -7.44
N LEU A 69 -2.02 4.79 -7.75
CA LEU A 69 -2.42 5.22 -9.10
C LEU A 69 -1.93 6.64 -9.41
N PHE A 70 -1.89 7.52 -8.40
CA PHE A 70 -1.34 8.87 -8.55
C PHE A 70 0.18 8.85 -8.78
N LEU A 71 0.92 7.96 -8.12
CA LEU A 71 2.33 7.70 -8.41
C LEU A 71 2.54 7.24 -9.86
N LEU A 72 1.71 6.32 -10.35
CA LEU A 72 1.77 5.85 -11.75
C LEU A 72 1.41 6.95 -12.76
N GLU A 73 0.48 7.85 -12.41
CA GLU A 73 0.16 9.03 -13.23
C GLU A 73 1.40 9.92 -13.38
N ALA A 74 2.05 10.29 -12.28
CA ALA A 74 3.28 11.09 -12.32
C ALA A 74 4.40 10.40 -13.10
N ALA A 75 4.56 9.08 -12.93
CA ALA A 75 5.54 8.27 -13.64
C ALA A 75 5.34 8.33 -15.15
N ARG A 76 4.09 8.26 -15.61
CA ARG A 76 3.75 8.41 -17.04
C ARG A 76 3.97 9.83 -17.55
N THR A 77 3.63 10.84 -16.75
CA THR A 77 3.79 12.25 -17.12
C THR A 77 5.26 12.65 -17.25
N PHE A 78 6.12 12.20 -16.35
CA PHE A 78 7.54 12.58 -16.31
C PHE A 78 8.48 11.49 -16.84
N HIS A 79 7.95 10.39 -17.34
CA HIS A 79 8.70 9.29 -17.95
C HIS A 79 9.75 8.65 -17.03
N PHE A 80 9.47 8.53 -15.72
CA PHE A 80 10.30 7.75 -14.81
C PHE A 80 9.73 6.35 -14.57
N ALA A 81 10.60 5.40 -14.25
CA ALA A 81 10.21 4.02 -13.98
C ALA A 81 9.68 3.85 -12.54
N VAL A 82 8.64 3.04 -12.38
CA VAL A 82 8.17 2.54 -11.09
C VAL A 82 8.10 1.02 -11.20
N GLN A 83 8.66 0.31 -10.22
CA GLN A 83 8.55 -1.14 -10.11
C GLN A 83 7.81 -1.47 -8.82
N TRP A 84 6.94 -2.48 -8.89
CA TRP A 84 6.14 -2.91 -7.76
C TRP A 84 5.83 -4.40 -7.83
N SER A 85 5.51 -4.95 -6.66
CA SER A 85 5.13 -6.32 -6.45
C SER A 85 3.73 -6.40 -5.83
N ASN A 86 2.92 -7.36 -6.27
CA ASN A 86 1.61 -7.61 -5.69
C ASN A 86 1.75 -8.67 -4.60
N TRP A 87 1.42 -8.32 -3.36
CA TRP A 87 1.45 -9.26 -2.25
C TRP A 87 0.14 -10.02 -2.16
N SER A 88 0.22 -11.33 -1.95
CA SER A 88 -0.93 -12.19 -1.72
C SER A 88 -1.53 -11.98 -0.32
N PRO A 89 -2.69 -12.60 -0.01
CA PRO A 89 -3.22 -12.59 1.35
C PRO A 89 -2.17 -12.98 2.40
N PRO A 90 -2.20 -12.35 3.59
CA PRO A 90 -3.26 -11.48 4.10
C PRO A 90 -3.16 -10.01 3.69
N TYR A 91 -2.04 -9.59 3.09
CA TYR A 91 -1.80 -8.18 2.76
C TYR A 91 -2.58 -7.73 1.54
N SER A 92 -2.68 -8.56 0.49
CA SER A 92 -3.44 -8.26 -0.74
C SER A 92 -3.24 -6.80 -1.18
N ALA A 93 -1.98 -6.38 -1.33
CA ALA A 93 -1.59 -4.98 -1.42
C ALA A 93 -0.42 -4.81 -2.40
N VAL A 94 -0.22 -3.59 -2.88
CA VAL A 94 0.91 -3.23 -3.73
C VAL A 94 2.09 -2.79 -2.86
N PHE A 95 3.23 -3.42 -3.07
CA PHE A 95 4.51 -3.04 -2.49
C PHE A 95 5.38 -2.37 -3.56
N ILE A 96 5.82 -1.14 -3.30
CA ILE A 96 6.71 -0.42 -4.22
C ILE A 96 8.14 -0.94 -4.03
N ASP A 97 8.72 -1.45 -5.11
CA ASP A 97 10.09 -1.97 -5.11
C ASP A 97 11.10 -0.87 -5.46
N SER A 98 10.78 -0.04 -6.45
CA SER A 98 11.62 1.08 -6.86
C SER A 98 10.83 2.23 -7.47
N ILE A 99 11.38 3.44 -7.32
CA ILE A 99 10.93 4.64 -8.02
C ILE A 99 12.17 5.30 -8.63
N ASN A 100 12.11 5.60 -9.93
CA ASN A 100 13.13 6.29 -10.70
C ASN A 100 14.56 5.76 -10.46
N GLY A 101 14.72 4.43 -10.48
CA GLY A 101 16.01 3.75 -10.30
C GLY A 101 16.52 3.64 -8.86
N SER A 102 15.89 4.29 -7.88
CA SER A 102 16.20 4.06 -6.46
C SER A 102 15.41 2.84 -5.96
N MET A 103 16.13 1.75 -5.70
CA MET A 103 15.58 0.44 -5.32
C MET A 103 15.56 0.27 -3.81
N ASN A 104 14.47 -0.28 -3.26
CA ASN A 104 14.43 -0.67 -1.85
C ASN A 104 15.63 -1.53 -1.45
N ASN A 105 16.06 -1.35 -0.20
CA ASN A 105 17.24 -1.98 0.40
C ASN A 105 18.59 -1.54 -0.20
N ASP A 106 18.62 -0.59 -1.15
CA ASP A 106 19.87 0.06 -1.56
C ASP A 106 20.38 0.99 -0.44
N GLY A 107 21.55 0.69 0.10
CA GLY A 107 22.13 1.40 1.23
C GLY A 107 21.27 1.38 2.50
N GLY A 108 20.41 0.36 2.67
CA GLY A 108 19.50 0.24 3.81
C GLY A 108 18.30 1.19 3.78
N ARG A 109 18.05 1.86 2.64
CA ARG A 109 16.93 2.76 2.46
C ARG A 109 15.70 2.06 1.89
N TRP A 110 14.53 2.60 2.22
CA TRP A 110 13.22 2.09 1.85
C TRP A 110 12.31 3.23 1.44
N TRP A 111 11.43 2.94 0.49
CA TRP A 111 10.36 3.83 0.10
C TRP A 111 9.25 3.83 1.15
N VAL A 112 8.98 5.03 1.66
CA VAL A 112 7.93 5.31 2.63
C VAL A 112 7.14 6.51 2.13
N PHE A 113 5.86 6.58 2.46
CA PHE A 113 5.04 7.73 2.12
C PHE A 113 4.22 8.29 3.27
N TRP A 114 3.84 9.57 3.11
CA TRP A 114 2.98 10.34 3.99
C TRP A 114 1.88 10.98 3.16
N VAL A 115 0.72 11.19 3.80
CA VAL A 115 -0.37 12.00 3.28
C VAL A 115 -0.64 13.11 4.29
N ASP A 116 -0.56 14.36 3.86
CA ASP A 116 -0.70 15.56 4.71
C ASP A 116 0.21 15.52 5.95
N GLY A 117 1.43 15.02 5.78
CA GLY A 117 2.42 14.89 6.86
C GLY A 117 2.18 13.73 7.82
N VAL A 118 1.12 12.94 7.64
CA VAL A 118 0.83 11.74 8.44
C VAL A 118 1.46 10.52 7.79
N TYR A 119 2.27 9.79 8.56
CA TYR A 119 2.91 8.55 8.12
C TYR A 119 1.85 7.52 7.72
N ALA A 120 1.97 6.94 6.53
CA ALA A 120 0.99 5.99 6.04
C ALA A 120 1.03 4.67 6.82
N ASN A 121 -0.12 4.26 7.35
CA ASN A 121 -0.30 2.97 8.02
C ASN A 121 -0.92 1.90 7.11
N THR A 122 -1.15 2.24 5.84
CA THR A 122 -1.84 1.44 4.85
C THR A 122 -1.03 1.44 3.55
N ALA A 123 -1.16 0.40 2.72
CA ALA A 123 -0.48 0.32 1.43
C ALA A 123 -0.95 1.41 0.46
N ALA A 124 -0.10 1.77 -0.51
CA ALA A 124 -0.36 2.88 -1.42
C ALA A 124 -1.58 2.68 -2.34
N ASP A 125 -1.88 1.43 -2.71
CA ASP A 125 -3.06 1.07 -3.51
C ASP A 125 -4.36 1.05 -2.70
N LEU A 126 -4.24 0.93 -1.38
CA LEU A 126 -5.37 0.91 -0.45
C LEU A 126 -5.62 2.28 0.23
N THR A 127 -4.71 3.24 0.02
CA THR A 127 -4.84 4.60 0.57
C THR A 127 -5.61 5.47 -0.43
N VAL A 128 -6.89 5.70 -0.13
CA VAL A 128 -7.82 6.49 -0.96
C VAL A 128 -7.64 7.98 -0.69
N LEU A 129 -7.66 8.79 -1.74
CA LEU A 129 -7.53 10.25 -1.72
C LEU A 129 -8.86 10.90 -2.12
N ALA A 130 -9.19 12.02 -1.49
CA ALA A 130 -10.46 12.74 -1.68
C ALA A 130 -10.29 14.07 -2.44
N GLY A 131 -9.07 14.60 -2.51
CA GLY A 131 -8.73 15.89 -3.12
C GLY A 131 -8.27 16.91 -2.09
N GLY A 132 -7.19 17.62 -2.43
CA GLY A 132 -6.54 18.64 -1.63
C GLY A 132 -5.29 18.13 -0.91
N GLU A 133 -5.07 16.82 -0.87
CA GLU A 133 -3.98 16.21 -0.12
C GLU A 133 -2.60 16.45 -0.77
N ALA A 134 -1.60 16.49 0.10
CA ALA A 134 -0.18 16.50 -0.24
C ALA A 134 0.46 15.16 0.11
N ILE A 135 0.92 14.44 -0.92
CA ILE A 135 1.62 13.17 -0.80
C ILE A 135 3.13 13.44 -0.75
N ALA A 136 3.84 12.81 0.17
CA ALA A 136 5.29 12.79 0.18
C ALA A 136 5.80 11.35 0.11
N TRP A 137 6.57 11.00 -0.91
CA TRP A 137 7.37 9.78 -0.97
C TRP A 137 8.81 10.11 -0.59
N ARG A 138 9.42 9.32 0.29
CA ARG A 138 10.83 9.48 0.67
C ARG A 138 11.57 8.16 0.70
N PHE A 139 12.81 8.18 0.23
CA PHE A 139 13.72 7.06 0.24
C PHE A 139 14.67 7.16 1.44
N VAL A 140 14.27 6.57 2.57
CA VAL A 140 14.88 6.82 3.89
C VAL A 140 15.44 5.54 4.52
N LEU A 141 16.43 5.67 5.40
CA LEU A 141 16.97 4.53 6.15
C LEU A 141 15.89 3.85 6.99
N SER A 142 15.90 2.52 7.05
CA SER A 142 15.03 1.79 7.98
C SER A 142 15.33 2.24 9.43
N GLY A 143 14.42 3.01 10.04
CA GLY A 143 14.57 3.55 11.40
C GLY A 143 14.81 5.06 11.50
N GLY A 144 14.97 5.77 10.38
CA GLY A 144 15.01 7.23 10.33
C GLY A 144 13.68 7.82 9.88
N GLY A 145 12.75 8.00 10.82
CA GLY A 145 11.54 8.81 10.63
C GLY A 145 11.79 10.27 10.90
#